data_AF-A0A2A3D6Y3-F1
#
_entry.id   AF-A0A2A3D6Y3-F1
#
_cell.length_a   1.000
_cell.length_b   1.000
_cell.length_c   1.000
_cell.angle_alpha   90.00
_cell.angle_beta   90.00
_cell.angle_gamma   90.00
#
_symmetry.space_group_name_H-M   'P 1'
#
loop_
_entity.id
_entity.type
_entity.pdbx_description
1 polymer ?
#
loop_
_entity_poly.entity_id
_entity_poly.type
_entity_poly.pdbx_seq_one_letter_code
_entity_poly.pdbx_strand_id
1 'polypeptide(L)' 'MEAILKFIVTDRAPKLGAPGSTVEMTPSQAAYERLRGHLVPQVTVVDPPPSQIEIADQVDVAKAVGRGKRK' A
#
# COMPACT_ATOMS: atom_id res chain seq x y z
N MET A 1 26.82 4.72 -2.96
CA MET A 1 25.80 5.48 -2.20
C MET A 1 24.62 4.55 -1.99
N GLU A 2 24.29 4.20 -0.75
CA GLU A 2 23.07 3.45 -0.46
C GLU A 2 21.85 4.39 -0.50
N ALA A 3 20.73 3.90 -1.01
CA ALA A 3 19.49 4.68 -1.05
C ALA A 3 18.87 4.78 0.37
N ILE A 4 18.54 5.99 0.81
CA ILE A 4 17.85 6.22 2.09
C ILE A 4 16.35 6.36 1.81
N LEU A 5 15.53 5.62 2.55
CA LEU A 5 14.08 5.57 2.38
C LEU A 5 13.36 6.17 3.60
N LYS A 6 12.20 6.79 3.37
CA LYS A 6 11.36 7.43 4.39
C LYS A 6 10.17 6.54 4.78
N PHE A 7 9.95 6.40 6.09
CA PHE A 7 8.88 5.58 6.66
C PHE A 7 8.19 6.27 7.82
N ILE A 8 6.96 5.85 8.11
CA ILE A 8 6.19 6.29 9.27
C ILE A 8 6.37 5.27 10.40
N VAL A 9 6.76 5.74 11.58
CA VAL A 9 6.91 4.94 12.79
C VAL A 9 5.54 4.60 13.36
N THR A 10 5.34 3.34 13.75
CA THR A 10 4.11 2.88 14.41
C THR A 10 4.21 3.00 15.93
N ASP A 11 3.07 2.86 16.60
CA ASP A 11 2.96 2.76 18.06
C ASP A 11 3.75 1.59 18.67
N ARG A 12 4.03 0.55 17.87
CA ARG A 12 4.77 -0.65 18.29
C ARG A 12 6.27 -0.42 18.50
N ALA A 13 6.81 0.70 18.02
CA ALA A 13 8.25 0.97 18.03
C ALA A 13 8.62 2.35 18.59
N PRO A 14 8.30 2.65 19.86
CA PRO A 14 8.58 3.96 20.48
C PRO A 14 10.09 4.27 20.53
N LYS A 15 10.94 3.23 20.46
CA LYS A 15 12.40 3.37 20.40
C LYS A 15 12.92 3.95 19.08
N LEU A 16 12.14 3.87 17.99
CA LEU A 16 12.51 4.42 16.68
C LEU A 16 12.09 5.87 16.52
N GLY A 17 11.12 6.32 17.32
CA GLY A 17 10.55 7.67 17.25
C GLY A 17 9.14 7.70 17.81
N ALA A 18 8.54 8.90 17.80
CA ALA A 18 7.14 9.04 18.15
C ALA A 18 6.24 8.33 17.11
N PRO A 19 5.12 7.71 17.50
CA PRO A 19 4.16 7.15 16.55
C PRO A 19 3.67 8.23 15.58
N GLY A 20 3.63 7.90 14.28
CA GLY A 20 3.28 8.85 13.21
C GLY A 20 4.44 9.72 12.72
N SER A 21 5.61 9.68 13.38
CA SER A 21 6.79 10.43 12.92
C SER A 21 7.45 9.77 11.71
N THR A 22 8.09 10.59 10.87
CA THR A 22 8.85 10.13 9.71
C THR A 22 10.29 9.83 10.11
N VAL A 23 10.80 8.67 9.71
CA VAL A 23 12.19 8.26 9.92
C VAL A 23 12.84 7.86 8.60
N GLU A 24 14.13 8.18 8.47
CA GLU A 24 14.98 7.83 7.35
C GLU A 24 15.87 6.64 7.71
N MET A 25 15.94 5.64 6.82
CA MET A 25 16.74 4.43 7.08
C MET A 25 17.19 3.75 5.79
N THR A 26 18.20 2.90 5.91
CA THR A 26 18.66 2.06 4.80
C THR A 26 17.60 1.02 4.42
N PRO A 27 17.61 0.50 3.19
CA PRO A 27 16.57 -0.42 2.73
C PRO A 27 16.57 -1.73 3.54
N SER A 28 17.77 -2.20 3.91
CA SER A 28 17.96 -3.40 4.73
C SER A 28 17.37 -3.25 6.12
N GLN A 29 17.62 -2.11 6.79
CA GLN A 29 17.06 -1.82 8.10
C GLN A 29 15.55 -1.66 8.03
N ALA A 30 15.05 -0.91 7.04
CA ALA A 30 13.63 -0.72 6.85
C ALA A 30 12.88 -2.03 6.58
N ALA A 31 13.46 -2.94 5.81
CA ALA A 31 12.89 -4.27 5.57
C ALA A 31 12.74 -5.05 6.89
N TYR A 32 13.76 -5.04 7.73
CA TYR A 32 13.74 -5.70 9.03
C TYR A 32 12.66 -5.14 9.97
N GLU A 33 12.57 -3.82 10.07
CA GLU A 33 11.60 -3.15 10.94
C GLU A 33 10.15 -3.28 10.41
N ARG A 34 9.96 -3.32 9.08
CA ARG A 34 8.66 -3.60 8.45
C ARG A 34 8.15 -5.01 8.76
N LEU A 35 9.02 -6.01 8.73
CA LEU A 35 8.63 -7.39 9.08
C LEU A 35 8.14 -7.50 10.52
N ARG A 36 8.62 -6.63 11.42
CA ARG A 36 8.16 -6.53 12.80
C ARG A 36 6.90 -5.65 12.97
N GLY A 37 6.42 -5.05 11.89
CA GLY A 37 5.29 -4.12 11.91
C GLY A 37 5.60 -2.80 12.61
N HIS A 38 6.88 -2.42 12.69
CA HIS A 38 7.31 -1.18 13.34
C HIS A 38 7.16 0.05 12.44
N LEU A 39 7.11 -0.16 11.12
CA LEU A 39 7.11 0.89 10.11
C LEU A 39 6.07 0.66 9.03
N VAL A 40 5.54 1.76 8.50
CA VAL A 40 4.65 1.78 7.34
C VAL A 40 5.30 2.63 6.24
N PRO A 41 5.21 2.22 4.95
CA PRO A 41 5.62 3.10 3.84
C PRO A 41 4.98 4.48 3.99
N GLN A 42 5.77 5.53 3.81
CA GLN A 42 5.19 6.84 3.59
C GLN A 42 4.54 6.82 2.20
N VAL A 43 3.23 6.58 2.16
CA VAL A 43 2.44 6.73 0.94
C VAL A 43 2.26 8.23 0.75
N THR A 44 3.15 8.86 0.00
CA THR A 44 2.84 10.15 -0.60
C THR A 44 1.69 9.89 -1.57
N VAL A 45 0.48 10.24 -1.15
CA VAL A 45 -0.64 10.44 -2.06
C VAL A 45 -0.23 11.61 -2.94
N VAL A 46 0.47 11.32 -4.03
CA VAL A 46 0.50 12.21 -5.16
C VAL A 46 -0.90 12.09 -5.72
N ASP A 47 -1.77 13.05 -5.40
CA ASP A 47 -3.03 13.19 -6.12
C ASP A 47 -2.69 13.12 -7.62
N PRO A 48 -3.18 12.11 -8.36
CA PRO A 48 -3.00 12.12 -9.80
C PRO A 48 -3.62 13.43 -10.32
N PRO A 49 -2.98 14.15 -11.26
CA PRO A 49 -3.62 15.29 -11.90
C PRO A 49 -5.00 14.86 -12.42
N PRO A 50 -6.06 15.67 -12.24
CA PRO A 50 -7.42 15.31 -12.61
C PRO A 50 -7.58 15.38 -14.14
N SER A 51 -6.96 14.46 -14.88
CA SER A 51 -7.05 14.40 -16.33
C SER A 51 -6.51 13.07 -16.86
N GLN A 52 -7.30 12.02 -16.71
CA GLN A 52 -7.46 10.89 -17.65
C GLN A 52 -8.13 9.71 -16.92
N ILE A 53 -9.42 9.86 -16.66
CA ILE A 53 -10.28 8.70 -16.44
C ILE A 53 -10.76 8.30 -17.85
N GLU A 54 -9.93 7.59 -18.60
CA GLU A 54 -10.41 6.80 -19.74
C GLU A 54 -11.06 5.55 -19.15
N ILE A 55 -12.39 5.59 -19.06
CA ILE A 55 -13.22 4.44 -18.70
C ILE A 55 -13.24 3.52 -19.92
N ALA A 56 -12.22 2.67 -20.05
CA ALA A 56 -12.28 1.50 -20.90
C ALA A 56 -13.09 0.42 -20.15
N ASP A 57 -14.41 0.51 -20.27
CA ASP A 57 -15.36 -0.46 -19.75
C ASP A 57 -15.30 -1.74 -20.63
N GLN A 58 -14.36 -2.62 -20.29
CA GLN A 58 -14.31 -4.03 -20.71
C GLN A 58 -14.45 -4.83 -19.39
N VAL A 59 -15.33 -5.81 -19.19
CA VAL A 59 -15.82 -6.86 -20.07
C VAL A 59 -17.14 -7.40 -19.47
N ASP A 60 -18.12 -7.70 -20.32
CA ASP A 60 -19.26 -8.56 -20.04
C ASP A 60 -18.85 -9.89 -19.35
N VAL A 61 -19.09 -10.00 -18.05
CA VAL A 61 -19.08 -11.30 -17.35
C VAL A 61 -20.29 -11.43 -16.43
N ALA A 62 -21.49 -11.26 -17.00
CA ALA A 62 -22.72 -11.78 -16.40
C ALA A 62 -22.99 -13.20 -16.92
N LYS A 63 -22.14 -14.12 -16.47
CA LYS A 63 -22.55 -15.39 -15.85
C LYS A 63 -23.64 -16.18 -16.61
N ALA A 64 -23.21 -16.82 -17.69
CA ALA A 64 -23.77 -18.09 -18.12
C ALA A 64 -23.46 -19.20 -17.08
N VAL A 65 -24.23 -19.31 -16.00
CA VAL A 65 -24.25 -20.51 -15.14
C VAL A 65 -25.65 -20.73 -14.56
N GLY A 66 -26.31 -21.81 -14.99
CA GLY A 66 -27.37 -22.43 -14.18
C GLY A 66 -28.56 -23.02 -14.92
N ARG A 67 -28.34 -24.11 -15.66
CA ARG A 67 -29.35 -25.13 -15.98
C ARG A 67 -30.21 -25.47 -14.76
N GLY A 68 -31.54 -25.59 -14.93
CA GLY A 68 -32.38 -26.17 -13.89
C GLY A 68 -33.87 -26.21 -14.19
N LYS A 69 -34.31 -27.08 -15.13
CA LYS A 69 -35.71 -27.55 -15.23
C LYS A 69 -36.21 -27.99 -13.85
N ARG A 70 -37.34 -27.46 -13.35
CA ARG A 70 -38.24 -28.19 -12.44
C ARG A 70 -39.70 -27.83 -12.73
N LYS A 71 -40.39 -28.86 -13.22
CA LYS A 71 -41.83 -29.18 -13.33
C LYS A 71 -42.85 -28.06 -13.23
#